data_AF-A0A1W6Z8Y0-F1
#
_entry.id   AF-A0A1W6Z8Y0-F1
#
_cell.length_a   1.000
_cell.length_b   1.000
_cell.length_c   1.000
_cell.angle_alpha   90.00
_cell.angle_beta   90.00
_cell.angle_gamma   90.00
#
_symmetry.space_group_name_H-M   'P 1'
#
loop_
_entity.id
_entity.type
_entity.pdbx_description
1 polymer ?
#
loop_
_entity_poly.entity_id
_entity_poly.type
_entity_poly.pdbx_seq_one_letter_code
_entity_poly.pdbx_strand_id
1 'polypeptide(L)'
;MKTLIWLVFAVLSAIWTGLVVLTLQLSDWLLATVASSQVPGTYANPVPWTPPAWAEPWADTAMLESLQSTVAWLTQLINQVLPAFGGLGTVVSVVGWVIWGMVMAAMLAVALALHWAASRRNARASAQGRLVE
;
A
#
# COMPACT_ATOMS: atom_id res chain seq x y z
N MET A 1 -25.94 6.82 -13.44
CA MET A 1 -24.63 6.39 -14.00
C MET A 1 -23.44 7.07 -13.31
N LYS A 2 -23.47 8.38 -13.04
CA LYS A 2 -22.36 9.10 -12.42
C LYS A 2 -22.02 8.63 -11.00
N THR A 3 -23.02 8.26 -10.19
CA THR A 3 -22.85 7.72 -8.84
C THR A 3 -22.13 6.37 -8.82
N LEU A 4 -22.37 5.50 -9.81
CA LEU A 4 -21.73 4.19 -9.90
C LEU A 4 -20.21 4.31 -10.16
N ILE A 5 -19.79 5.26 -11.00
CA ILE A 5 -18.36 5.53 -11.29
C ILE A 5 -17.63 5.92 -10.01
N TRP A 6 -18.23 6.82 -9.22
CA TRP A 6 -17.66 7.25 -7.94
C TRP A 6 -17.69 6.15 -6.88
N LEU A 7 -18.72 5.29 -6.86
CA LEU A 7 -18.81 4.16 -5.94
C LEU A 7 -17.72 3.13 -6.24
N VAL A 8 -17.52 2.76 -7.51
CA VAL A 8 -16.45 1.85 -7.93
C VAL A 8 -15.07 2.43 -7.60
N PHE A 9 -14.85 3.73 -7.86
CA PHE A 9 -13.63 4.43 -7.47
C PHE A 9 -13.41 4.40 -5.95
N ALA A 10 -14.45 4.65 -5.15
CA ALA A 10 -14.36 4.63 -3.70
C ALA A 10 -13.99 3.23 -3.17
N VAL A 11 -14.61 2.18 -3.71
CA VAL A 11 -14.30 0.78 -3.32
C VAL A 11 -12.87 0.42 -3.70
N LEU A 12 -12.46 0.65 -4.96
CA LEU A 12 -11.11 0.34 -5.40
C LEU A 12 -10.05 1.14 -4.63
N SER A 13 -10.32 2.42 -4.35
CA SER A 13 -9.38 3.28 -3.61
C SER A 13 -9.26 2.87 -2.14
N ALA A 14 -10.36 2.44 -1.50
CA ALA A 14 -10.33 1.87 -0.16
C ALA A 14 -9.52 0.57 -0.13
N ILE A 15 -9.73 -0.33 -1.10
CA ILE A 15 -8.96 -1.59 -1.22
C ILE A 15 -7.48 -1.30 -1.43
N TRP A 16 -7.13 -0.42 -2.37
CA TRP A 16 -5.75 -0.06 -2.67
C TRP A 16 -5.06 0.59 -1.46
N THR A 17 -5.75 1.51 -0.78
CA THR A 17 -5.21 2.16 0.41
C THR A 17 -5.03 1.17 1.55
N GLY A 18 -5.98 0.25 1.75
CA GLY A 18 -5.85 -0.85 2.71
C GLY A 18 -4.64 -1.73 2.41
N LEU A 19 -4.40 -2.07 1.14
CA LEU A 19 -3.24 -2.86 0.72
C LEU A 19 -1.91 -2.14 1.03
N VAL A 20 -1.83 -0.84 0.74
CA VAL A 20 -0.62 -0.04 1.05
C VAL A 20 -0.40 0.07 2.56
N VAL A 21 -1.45 0.31 3.35
CA VAL A 21 -1.35 0.34 4.82
C VAL A 21 -0.88 -1.00 5.38
N LEU A 22 -1.42 -2.12 4.90
CA LEU A 22 -0.95 -3.46 5.30
C LEU A 22 0.52 -3.67 4.94
N THR A 23 0.94 -3.23 3.76
CA THR A 23 2.34 -3.33 3.31
C THR A 23 3.29 -2.50 4.17
N LEU A 24 2.89 -1.27 4.55
CA LEU A 24 3.66 -0.41 5.44
C LEU A 24 3.73 -1.00 6.86
N GLN A 25 2.61 -1.46 7.42
CA GLN A 25 2.60 -2.11 8.74
C GLN A 25 3.47 -3.36 8.78
N LEU A 26 3.42 -4.18 7.72
CA LEU A 26 4.29 -5.34 7.59
C LEU A 26 5.76 -4.92 7.54
N SER A 27 6.09 -3.88 6.76
CA SER A 27 7.46 -3.38 6.64
C SER A 27 7.98 -2.84 7.98
N ASP A 28 7.18 -2.05 8.70
CA ASP A 28 7.52 -1.51 10.02
C ASP A 28 7.74 -2.62 11.04
N TRP A 29 6.86 -3.63 11.06
CA TRP A 29 7.00 -4.81 11.94
C TRP A 29 8.28 -5.61 11.64
N LEU A 30 8.60 -5.82 10.36
CA LEU A 30 9.83 -6.48 9.94
C LEU A 30 11.07 -5.69 10.37
N LEU A 31 11.07 -4.37 10.15
CA LEU A 31 12.17 -3.48 10.53
C LEU A 31 12.39 -3.46 12.05
N ALA A 32 11.33 -3.43 12.85
CA ALA A 32 11.40 -3.49 14.30
C ALA A 32 12.06 -4.80 14.80
N THR A 33 11.76 -5.92 14.13
CA THR A 33 12.34 -7.24 14.45
C THR A 33 13.82 -7.35 14.07
N VAL A 34 14.22 -6.74 12.95
CA VAL A 34 15.64 -6.67 12.57
C VAL A 34 16.42 -5.76 13.53
N ALA A 35 15.84 -4.63 13.95
CA ALA A 35 16.48 -3.73 14.90
C ALA A 35 16.70 -4.38 16.28
N SER A 36 15.76 -5.20 16.76
CA SER A 36 15.89 -5.89 18.05
C SER A 36 16.92 -7.02 18.05
N SER A 37 17.21 -7.63 16.89
CA SER A 37 18.20 -8.72 16.75
C SER A 37 19.63 -8.25 16.50
N GLN A 38 19.84 -6.96 16.16
CA GLN A 38 21.15 -6.41 15.79
C GLN A 38 21.83 -5.55 16.87
N VAL A 39 21.43 -5.62 18.15
CA VAL A 39 22.11 -4.90 19.24
C VAL A 39 22.95 -5.86 20.10
N PRO A 40 24.26 -6.02 19.81
CA PRO A 40 25.18 -6.70 20.72
C PRO A 40 25.38 -5.86 22.00
N GLY A 41 25.17 -6.48 23.17
CA GLY A 41 25.77 -6.00 24.42
C GLY A 41 24.93 -5.09 25.32
N THR A 42 23.63 -4.90 25.07
CA THR A 42 22.76 -4.23 26.05
C THR A 42 21.63 -5.17 26.41
N TYR A 43 21.28 -5.25 27.69
CA TYR A 43 20.11 -5.94 28.25
C TYR A 43 18.79 -5.32 27.75
N ALA A 44 18.65 -5.12 26.44
CA ALA A 44 17.36 -4.89 25.82
C ALA A 44 16.62 -6.21 25.99
N ASN A 45 15.66 -6.22 26.93
CA ASN A 45 14.67 -7.28 27.06
C ASN A 45 14.26 -7.68 25.63
N PRO A 46 14.43 -8.95 25.22
CA PRO A 46 13.95 -9.39 23.91
C PRO A 46 12.48 -9.00 23.87
N VAL A 47 12.13 -8.00 23.05
CA VAL A 47 10.72 -7.65 22.88
C VAL A 47 10.06 -8.95 22.42
N PRO A 48 9.07 -9.46 23.17
CA PRO A 48 8.44 -10.72 22.82
C PRO A 48 7.99 -10.64 21.38
N TRP A 49 8.35 -11.64 20.59
CA TRP A 49 7.90 -11.72 19.21
C TRP A 49 6.38 -11.75 19.21
N THR A 50 5.77 -10.65 18.79
CA THR A 50 4.33 -10.52 18.65
C THR A 50 4.01 -10.40 17.16
N PRO A 51 3.31 -11.38 16.57
CA PRO A 51 2.87 -11.26 15.19
C PRO A 51 1.89 -10.09 15.07
N PRO A 52 1.77 -9.47 13.88
CA PRO A 52 0.77 -8.43 13.67
C PRO A 52 -0.63 -9.00 13.90
N ALA A 53 -1.51 -8.25 14.58
CA ALA A 53 -2.88 -8.69 14.85
C ALA A 53 -3.67 -9.01 13.57
N TRP A 54 -3.31 -8.38 12.44
CA TRP A 54 -3.91 -8.70 11.16
C TRP A 54 -3.48 -10.06 10.62
N ALA A 55 -2.34 -10.63 11.04
CA ALA A 55 -1.74 -11.85 10.47
C ALA A 55 -2.28 -13.13 11.11
N GLU A 56 -2.66 -13.09 12.39
CA GLU A 56 -3.19 -14.24 13.14
C GLU A 56 -4.30 -15.04 12.44
N PRO A 57 -5.25 -14.44 11.69
CA PRO A 57 -6.34 -15.20 11.08
C PRO A 57 -5.93 -16.03 9.85
N TRP A 58 -4.76 -15.78 9.26
CA TRP A 58 -4.44 -16.32 7.93
C TRP A 58 -2.96 -16.66 7.68
N ALA A 59 -2.05 -16.39 8.62
CA ALA A 59 -0.64 -16.80 8.54
C ALA A 59 -0.23 -17.57 9.80
N ASP A 60 0.44 -18.72 9.61
CA ASP A 60 1.03 -19.46 10.71
C ASP A 60 2.41 -18.88 11.11
N THR A 61 2.89 -19.29 12.28
CA THR A 61 4.18 -18.83 12.83
C THR A 61 5.36 -19.14 11.89
N ALA A 62 5.36 -20.31 11.25
CA ALA A 62 6.47 -20.73 10.38
C ALA A 62 6.56 -19.89 9.10
N MET A 63 5.41 -19.53 8.52
CA MET A 63 5.32 -18.60 7.40
C MET A 63 5.89 -17.23 7.78
N LEU A 64 5.51 -16.71 8.97
CA LEU A 64 6.00 -15.42 9.45
C LEU A 64 7.52 -15.42 9.72
N GLU A 65 8.05 -16.50 10.29
CA GLU A 65 9.51 -16.68 10.48
C GLU A 65 10.27 -16.73 9.14
N SER A 66 9.73 -17.43 8.14
CA SER A 66 10.35 -17.50 6.80
C SER A 66 10.42 -16.11 6.14
N LEU A 67 9.38 -15.30 6.30
CA LEU A 67 9.29 -13.93 5.83
C LEU A 67 10.35 -13.04 6.50
N GLN A 68 10.51 -13.15 7.82
CA GLN A 68 11.55 -12.44 8.56
C GLN A 68 12.95 -12.80 8.08
N SER A 69 13.24 -14.08 7.88
CA SER A 69 14.56 -14.53 7.41
C SER A 69 14.90 -13.97 6.02
N THR A 70 13.92 -13.91 5.12
CA THR A 70 14.06 -13.35 3.77
C THR A 70 14.35 -11.85 3.82
N VAL A 71 13.68 -11.13 4.72
CA VAL A 71 13.83 -9.67 4.87
C VAL A 71 15.16 -9.32 5.55
N ALA A 72 15.60 -10.11 6.53
CA ALA A 72 16.92 -9.96 7.13
C ALA A 72 18.03 -10.14 6.09
N TRP A 73 17.89 -11.14 5.21
CA TRP A 73 18.80 -11.36 4.09
C TRP A 73 18.80 -10.20 3.08
N LEU A 74 17.61 -9.72 2.67
CA LEU A 74 17.48 -8.54 1.80
C LEU A 74 18.12 -7.28 2.43
N THR A 75 17.95 -7.12 3.74
CA THR A 75 18.50 -5.99 4.49
C THR A 75 20.02 -5.99 4.47
N GLN A 76 20.63 -7.16 4.65
CA GLN A 76 22.08 -7.33 4.53
C GLN A 76 22.58 -7.02 3.11
N LEU A 77 21.84 -7.39 2.07
CA LEU A 77 22.19 -7.05 0.69
C LEU A 77 22.09 -5.55 0.42
N ILE A 78 21.02 -4.89 0.84
CA ILE A 78 20.84 -3.46 0.57
C ILE A 78 21.85 -2.62 1.35
N ASN A 79 22.16 -2.99 2.60
CA ASN A 79 23.22 -2.31 3.37
C ASN A 79 24.60 -2.44 2.72
N GLN A 80 24.85 -3.52 1.96
CA GLN A 80 26.10 -3.67 1.19
C GLN A 80 26.15 -2.79 -0.06
N VAL A 81 25.00 -2.53 -0.70
CA VAL A 81 24.93 -1.80 -1.98
C VAL A 81 24.73 -0.29 -1.77
N LEU A 82 24.03 0.13 -0.72
CA LEU A 82 23.59 1.51 -0.51
C LEU A 82 23.91 2.01 0.92
N PRO A 83 25.21 2.21 1.26
CA PRO A 83 25.59 2.74 2.58
C PRO A 83 25.12 4.19 2.85
N ALA A 84 24.67 4.92 1.83
CA ALA A 84 24.36 6.35 1.91
C ALA A 84 22.89 6.71 2.18
N PHE A 85 21.94 5.77 2.05
CA PHE A 85 20.51 6.08 2.11
C PHE A 85 19.92 5.83 3.50
N GLY A 86 20.43 6.47 4.57
CA GLY A 86 19.74 6.63 5.86
C GLY A 86 18.99 5.43 6.47
N GLY A 87 19.29 4.19 6.08
CA GLY A 87 18.53 2.98 6.38
C GLY A 87 17.34 2.67 5.44
N LEU A 88 17.02 1.38 5.37
CA LEU A 88 15.93 0.79 4.56
C LEU A 88 14.54 1.36 4.84
N GLY A 89 14.23 1.70 6.09
CA GLY A 89 12.91 2.21 6.46
C GLY A 89 12.54 3.49 5.71
N THR A 90 13.52 4.37 5.49
CA THR A 90 13.30 5.63 4.78
C THR A 90 12.99 5.39 3.30
N VAL A 91 13.72 4.47 2.66
CA VAL A 91 13.51 4.12 1.25
C VAL A 91 12.15 3.45 1.06
N VAL A 92 11.81 2.48 1.90
CA VAL A 92 10.53 1.77 1.84
C VAL A 92 9.35 2.72 2.02
N SER A 93 9.45 3.64 2.98
CA SER A 93 8.40 4.64 3.21
C SER A 93 8.21 5.58 2.01
N VAL A 94 9.29 6.17 1.51
CA VAL A 94 9.23 7.11 0.37
C VAL A 94 8.71 6.41 -0.89
N VAL A 95 9.23 5.23 -1.21
CA VAL A 95 8.79 4.46 -2.39
C VAL A 95 7.33 4.05 -2.25
N GLY A 96 6.92 3.60 -1.05
CA GLY A 96 5.53 3.24 -0.76
C GLY A 96 4.55 4.40 -1.02
N TRP A 97 4.87 5.59 -0.53
CA TRP A 97 4.05 6.78 -0.75
C TRP A 97 4.02 7.24 -2.20
N VAL A 98 5.15 7.16 -2.92
CA VAL A 98 5.22 7.52 -4.35
C VAL A 98 4.36 6.58 -5.19
N ILE A 99 4.47 5.27 -4.97
CA ILE A 99 3.68 4.25 -5.67
C ILE A 99 2.19 4.44 -5.37
N TRP A 100 1.83 4.62 -4.09
CA TRP A 100 0.45 4.88 -3.69
C TRP A 100 -0.14 6.10 -4.42
N GLY A 101 0.59 7.22 -4.40
CA GLY A 101 0.13 8.48 -4.99
C GLY A 101 -0.04 8.38 -6.50
N MET A 102 0.88 7.69 -7.18
CA MET A 102 0.81 7.46 -8.62
C MET A 102 -0.42 6.64 -9.02
N VAL A 103 -0.68 5.53 -8.32
CA VAL A 103 -1.83 4.66 -8.58
C VAL A 103 -3.15 5.39 -8.27
N MET A 104 -3.22 6.13 -7.16
CA MET A 104 -4.39 6.94 -6.82
C MET A 104 -4.68 8.02 -7.86
N ALA A 105 -3.64 8.73 -8.32
CA ALA A 105 -3.78 9.75 -9.36
C ALA A 105 -4.30 9.14 -10.67
N ALA A 106 -3.78 7.97 -11.07
CA ALA A 106 -4.23 7.28 -12.27
C ALA A 106 -5.70 6.85 -12.16
N MET A 107 -6.12 6.26 -11.04
CA MET A 107 -7.50 5.86 -10.81
C MET A 107 -8.45 7.07 -10.81
N LEU A 108 -8.04 8.18 -10.20
CA LEU A 108 -8.82 9.42 -10.18
C LEU A 108 -8.95 10.01 -11.60
N ALA A 109 -7.88 10.01 -12.38
CA ALA A 109 -7.90 10.47 -13.77
C ALA A 109 -8.89 9.65 -14.62
N VAL A 110 -8.90 8.32 -14.46
CA VAL A 110 -9.86 7.44 -15.14
C VAL A 110 -11.30 7.74 -14.70
N ALA A 111 -11.55 7.90 -13.39
CA ALA A 111 -12.87 8.22 -12.88
C ALA A 111 -13.40 9.56 -13.44
N LEU A 112 -12.54 10.59 -13.50
CA LEU A 112 -12.87 11.89 -14.10
C LEU A 112 -13.18 11.78 -15.60
N ALA A 113 -12.35 11.05 -16.35
CA ALA A 113 -12.56 10.83 -17.78
C ALA A 113 -13.91 10.13 -18.06
N LEU A 114 -14.22 9.08 -17.31
CA LEU A 114 -15.50 8.35 -17.42
C LEU A 114 -16.68 9.23 -17.02
N HIS A 115 -16.56 10.02 -15.94
CA HIS A 115 -17.60 10.94 -15.51
C HIS A 115 -17.91 11.98 -16.58
N TRP A 116 -16.87 12.55 -17.18
CA TRP A 116 -17.01 13.55 -18.22
C TRP A 116 -17.63 12.98 -19.50
N ALA A 117 -17.17 11.80 -19.94
CA ALA A 117 -17.76 11.10 -21.09
C ALA A 117 -19.24 10.77 -20.85
N ALA A 118 -19.59 10.30 -19.65
CA ALA A 118 -20.99 10.05 -19.27
C ALA A 118 -21.82 11.34 -19.22
N SER A 119 -21.24 12.46 -18.78
CA SER A 119 -21.92 13.76 -18.75
C SER A 119 -22.24 14.26 -20.17
N ARG A 120 -21.28 14.14 -21.11
CA ARG A 120 -21.49 14.52 -22.51
C ARG A 120 -22.57 13.67 -23.19
N ARG A 121 -22.60 12.36 -22.92
CA ARG A 121 -23.62 11.45 -23.49
C ARG A 121 -25.02 11.81 -23.03
N ASN A 122 -25.19 12.12 -21.74
CA ASN A 122 -26.49 12.53 -21.21
C ASN A 122 -26.96 13.85 -21.83
N ALA A 123 -26.08 14.85 -21.97
CA ALA A 123 -26.43 16.13 -22.58
C ALA A 123 -26.90 15.99 -24.05
N ARG A 124 -26.26 15.10 -24.82
CA ARG A 124 -26.67 14.80 -26.21
C ARG A 124 -28.03 14.11 -26.28
N ALA A 125 -28.27 13.13 -25.40
CA ALA A 125 -29.55 12.43 -25.35
C ALA A 125 -30.72 13.38 -24.99
N SER A 126 -30.51 14.30 -24.05
CA SER A 126 -31.51 15.31 -23.66
C SER A 126 -31.81 16.35 -24.76
N ALA A 127 -30.84 16.67 -25.61
CA ALA A 127 -31.04 17.58 -26.73
C ALA A 127 -31.84 16.92 -27.87
N GLN A 128 -31.60 15.63 -28.13
CA GLN A 128 -32.29 14.90 -29.19
C GLN A 128 -33.76 14.60 -28.85
N GLY A 129 -34.09 14.30 -27.59
CA GLY A 129 -35.49 14.11 -27.16
C GLY A 129 -36.35 15.38 -27.27
N ARG A 130 -35.74 16.57 -27.23
CA ARG A 130 -36.44 17.86 -27.30
C ARG A 130 -36.76 18.32 -28.73
N LEU A 131 -36.24 17.64 -29.75
CA LEU A 131 -36.49 17.92 -31.17
C LEU A 131 -37.62 17.05 -31.76
N VAL A 132 -38.16 16.11 -30.97
CA VAL A 132 -39.19 15.16 -31.38
C VAL A 132 -40.56 15.45 -30.74
N GLU A 133 -40.62 16.44 -29.85
CA GLU A 133 -41.85 17.04 -29.29
C GLU A 133 -42.18 18.34 -30.04
#